data_AF-A0A2E6DDG3-F1
#
_entry.id   AF-A0A2E6DDG3-F1
#
_cell.length_a   1.000
_cell.length_b   1.000
_cell.length_c   1.000
_cell.angle_alpha   90.00
_cell.angle_beta   90.00
_cell.angle_gamma   90.00
#
_symmetry.space_group_name_H-M   'P 1'
#
loop_
_entity.id
_entity.type
_entity.pdbx_description
1 polymer ?
#
loop_
_entity_poly.entity_id
_entity_poly.type
_entity_poly.pdbx_seq_one_letter_code
_entity_poly.pdbx_strand_id
1 'polypeptide(L)'
;MANSAECAYKDNSDGTVSDSENDLQWSMRDSRQELGKWLNWDEASAYVKACNEQGYLGYNDWRLPTKSEVRSLFKNKEAYETIFLDLHQKKERKVSNYQAGGESSFWTSETRYDSYAWKSYYPTGKEICVDQTVSTTGTSARLVRDL
;
A
#
# COMPACT_ATOMS: atom_id res chain seq x y z
N MET A 1 -7.64 -30.41 6.66
CA MET A 1 -6.52 -29.61 7.20
C MET A 1 -5.45 -29.53 6.13
N ALA A 2 -5.20 -28.34 5.59
CA ALA A 2 -4.04 -27.98 4.74
C ALA A 2 -3.88 -26.46 4.95
N ASN A 3 -3.31 -26.06 6.09
CA ASN A 3 -1.90 -25.77 6.31
C ASN A 3 -1.37 -24.71 5.33
N SER A 4 -1.35 -23.48 5.85
CA SER A 4 -0.39 -22.42 5.63
C SER A 4 0.02 -22.10 4.19
N ALA A 5 -0.36 -20.91 3.74
CA ALA A 5 0.36 -20.17 2.71
C ALA A 5 1.83 -19.97 3.15
N GLU A 6 2.65 -21.01 3.01
CA GLU A 6 4.09 -20.88 2.98
C GLU A 6 4.41 -19.91 1.85
N CYS A 7 5.16 -18.86 2.17
CA CYS A 7 5.40 -17.68 1.34
C CYS A 7 5.77 -18.06 -0.10
N ALA A 8 4.80 -18.04 -1.01
CA ALA A 8 5.03 -18.28 -2.44
C ALA A 8 6.08 -17.32 -3.00
N TYR A 9 6.15 -16.10 -2.45
CA TYR A 9 7.10 -15.06 -2.80
C TYR A 9 8.14 -14.88 -1.69
N LYS A 10 9.41 -14.99 -2.04
CA LYS A 10 10.55 -14.81 -1.14
C LYS A 10 11.42 -13.66 -1.64
N ASP A 11 11.64 -12.66 -0.81
CA ASP A 11 12.61 -11.60 -1.07
C ASP A 11 14.05 -12.13 -0.89
N ASN A 12 14.89 -11.92 -1.90
CA ASN A 12 16.29 -12.35 -1.89
C ASN A 12 17.25 -11.29 -1.32
N SER A 13 16.74 -10.13 -0.86
CA SER A 13 17.54 -8.99 -0.34
C SER A 13 18.49 -8.33 -1.35
N ASP A 14 18.63 -8.89 -2.56
CA ASP A 14 19.39 -8.35 -3.68
C ASP A 14 18.50 -7.52 -4.64
N GLY A 15 17.27 -7.19 -4.24
CA GLY A 15 16.29 -6.49 -5.08
C GLY A 15 15.50 -7.39 -6.03
N THR A 16 15.61 -8.71 -5.88
CA THR A 16 14.82 -9.71 -6.60
C THR A 16 13.90 -10.50 -5.67
N VAL A 17 12.81 -11.00 -6.22
CA VAL A 17 11.79 -11.79 -5.51
C VAL A 17 11.62 -13.11 -6.22
N SER A 18 11.83 -14.22 -5.52
CA SER A 18 11.61 -15.57 -6.06
C SER A 18 10.19 -16.04 -5.79
N ASP A 19 9.51 -16.45 -6.85
CA ASP A 19 8.19 -17.09 -6.84
C ASP A 19 8.38 -18.61 -6.95
N SER A 20 8.16 -19.32 -5.84
CA SER A 20 8.36 -20.77 -5.74
C SER A 20 7.22 -21.58 -6.38
N GLU A 21 6.05 -20.97 -6.62
CA GLU A 21 4.91 -21.66 -7.25
C GLU A 21 5.07 -21.74 -8.77
N ASN A 22 5.66 -20.71 -9.37
CA ASN A 22 5.83 -20.62 -10.83
C ASN A 22 7.28 -20.83 -11.29
N ASP A 23 8.22 -21.03 -10.35
CA ASP A 23 9.66 -21.11 -10.61
C ASP A 23 10.16 -19.88 -11.37
N LEU A 24 9.74 -18.70 -10.90
CA LEU A 24 10.03 -17.41 -11.53
C LEU A 24 10.80 -16.50 -10.57
N GLN A 25 11.58 -15.58 -11.14
CA GLN A 25 12.21 -14.50 -10.41
C GLN A 25 11.72 -13.16 -10.95
N TRP A 26 11.30 -12.29 -10.06
CA TRP A 26 10.75 -10.98 -10.35
C TRP A 26 11.70 -9.89 -9.86
N SER A 27 11.77 -8.77 -10.58
CA SER A 27 12.39 -7.56 -10.04
C SER A 27 11.45 -6.94 -9.00
N MET A 28 11.97 -6.59 -7.82
CA MET A 28 11.16 -5.97 -6.76
C MET A 28 10.60 -4.62 -7.22
N ARG A 29 11.40 -3.87 -7.99
CA ARG A 29 11.01 -2.58 -8.57
C ARG A 29 10.64 -2.72 -10.02
N ASP A 30 9.62 -1.97 -10.41
CA ASP A 30 9.21 -1.83 -11.80
C ASP A 30 9.92 -0.66 -12.50
N SER A 31 9.80 -0.61 -13.83
CA SER A 31 10.40 0.45 -14.65
C SER A 31 9.94 1.86 -14.28
N ARG A 32 8.76 2.04 -13.68
CA ARG A 32 8.25 3.35 -13.26
C ARG A 32 8.88 3.79 -11.95
N GLN A 33 9.14 2.87 -11.03
CA GLN A 33 9.88 3.13 -9.79
C GLN A 33 11.34 3.49 -10.09
N GLU A 34 11.96 2.84 -11.08
CA GLU A 34 13.35 3.11 -11.48
C GLU A 34 13.51 4.36 -12.36
N LEU A 35 12.66 4.54 -13.38
CA LEU A 35 12.80 5.62 -14.37
C LEU A 35 11.92 6.84 -14.07
N GLY A 36 10.96 6.74 -13.15
CA GLY A 36 10.00 7.80 -12.84
C GLY A 36 9.00 8.10 -13.97
N LYS A 37 8.95 7.30 -15.03
CA LYS A 37 8.09 7.50 -16.20
C LYS A 37 7.29 6.25 -16.59
N TRP A 38 6.21 6.48 -17.34
CA TRP A 38 5.46 5.41 -18.00
C TRP A 38 6.16 5.03 -19.29
N LEU A 39 6.24 3.73 -19.58
CA LEU A 39 6.79 3.21 -20.82
C LEU A 39 5.67 2.73 -21.74
N ASN A 40 5.79 3.00 -23.03
CA ASN A 40 5.03 2.27 -24.05
C ASN A 40 5.64 0.87 -24.30
N TRP A 41 5.02 0.08 -25.17
CA TRP A 41 5.44 -1.30 -25.42
C TRP A 41 6.85 -1.42 -26.05
N ASP A 42 7.19 -0.54 -26.99
CA ASP A 42 8.51 -0.49 -27.62
C ASP A 42 9.57 -0.06 -26.61
N GLU A 43 9.28 0.95 -25.80
CA GLU A 43 10.15 1.40 -24.70
C GLU A 43 10.35 0.31 -23.65
N ALA A 44 9.31 -0.44 -23.28
CA ALA A 44 9.42 -1.55 -22.34
C ALA A 44 10.30 -2.68 -22.90
N SER A 45 10.17 -2.97 -24.20
CA SER A 45 11.03 -3.95 -24.88
C SER A 45 12.49 -3.48 -24.95
N ALA A 46 12.72 -2.20 -25.19
CA ALA A 46 14.06 -1.61 -25.17
C ALA A 46 14.65 -1.58 -23.74
N TYR A 47 13.83 -1.31 -22.73
CA TYR A 47 14.23 -1.34 -21.33
C TYR A 47 14.75 -2.72 -20.92
N VAL A 48 14.02 -3.79 -21.26
CA VAL A 48 14.46 -5.16 -20.99
C VAL A 48 15.82 -5.45 -21.64
N LYS A 49 16.03 -5.05 -22.90
CA LYS A 49 17.32 -5.22 -23.57
C LYS A 49 18.44 -4.46 -22.85
N ALA A 50 18.19 -3.21 -22.48
CA ALA A 50 19.16 -2.40 -21.74
C ALA A 50 19.49 -3.01 -20.37
N CYS A 51 18.50 -3.53 -19.64
CA CYS A 51 18.73 -4.25 -18.39
C CYS A 51 19.62 -5.48 -18.60
N ASN A 52 19.38 -6.25 -19.66
CA ASN A 52 20.17 -7.44 -19.97
C ASN A 52 21.61 -7.12 -20.38
N GLU A 53 21.81 -6.08 -21.18
CA GLU A 53 23.14 -5.61 -21.58
C GLU A 53 23.96 -5.08 -20.38
N GLN A 54 23.29 -4.51 -19.39
CA GLN A 54 23.92 -3.94 -18.19
C GLN A 54 24.10 -4.95 -17.05
N GLY A 55 23.55 -6.17 -17.16
CA GLY A 55 23.56 -7.13 -16.07
C GLY A 55 22.73 -6.65 -14.86
N TYR A 56 21.53 -6.11 -15.11
CA TYR A 56 20.65 -5.57 -14.09
C TYR A 56 20.39 -6.60 -12.97
N LEU A 57 20.61 -6.19 -11.72
CA LEU A 57 20.55 -7.06 -10.53
C LEU A 57 21.44 -8.32 -10.61
N GLY A 58 22.50 -8.30 -11.42
CA GLY A 58 23.41 -9.43 -11.63
C GLY A 58 22.93 -10.44 -12.67
N TYR A 59 21.80 -10.18 -13.33
CA TYR A 59 21.18 -11.08 -14.31
C TYR A 59 21.05 -10.42 -15.68
N ASN A 60 21.07 -11.23 -16.74
CA ASN A 60 21.03 -10.79 -18.14
C ASN A 60 19.96 -11.51 -18.98
N ASP A 61 19.05 -12.20 -18.32
CA ASP A 61 17.97 -13.01 -18.88
C ASP A 61 16.58 -12.46 -18.52
N TRP A 62 16.48 -11.16 -18.22
CA TRP A 62 15.20 -10.49 -17.99
C TRP A 62 14.33 -10.53 -19.24
N ARG A 63 13.02 -10.70 -19.02
CA ARG A 63 11.99 -10.65 -20.06
C ARG A 63 10.72 -9.99 -19.55
N LEU A 64 9.86 -9.58 -20.48
CA LEU A 64 8.50 -9.18 -20.12
C LEU A 64 7.70 -10.42 -19.66
N PRO A 65 6.85 -10.28 -18.64
CA PRO A 65 6.02 -11.37 -18.16
C PRO A 65 4.88 -11.67 -19.14
N THR A 66 4.43 -12.92 -19.15
CA THR A 66 3.24 -13.34 -19.90
C THR A 66 1.96 -12.99 -19.14
N LYS A 67 0.83 -12.98 -19.85
CA LYS A 67 -0.48 -12.68 -19.23
C LYS A 67 -0.84 -13.62 -18.09
N SER A 68 -0.43 -14.89 -18.15
CA SER A 68 -0.71 -15.89 -17.11
C SER A 68 0.14 -15.66 -15.87
N GLU A 69 1.41 -15.29 -16.05
CA GLU A 69 2.33 -15.00 -14.94
C GLU A 69 1.87 -13.77 -14.16
N VAL A 70 1.46 -12.71 -14.86
CA VAL A 70 0.90 -11.51 -14.21
C VAL A 70 -0.39 -11.82 -13.43
N ARG A 71 -1.24 -12.73 -13.93
CA ARG A 71 -2.44 -13.17 -13.20
C ARG A 71 -2.07 -13.96 -11.95
N SER A 72 -1.02 -14.78 -12.01
CA SER A 72 -0.49 -15.48 -10.84
C SER A 72 0.03 -14.51 -9.80
N LEU A 73 0.77 -13.49 -10.24
CA LEU A 73 1.30 -12.42 -9.39
C LEU A 73 0.20 -11.70 -8.60
N PHE A 74 -0.91 -11.37 -9.27
CA PHE A 74 -2.03 -10.68 -8.63
C PHE A 74 -2.97 -11.58 -7.82
N LYS A 75 -2.81 -12.90 -7.90
CA LYS A 75 -3.62 -13.84 -7.12
C LYS A 75 -3.36 -13.66 -5.62
N ASN A 76 -2.13 -13.31 -5.24
CA ASN A 76 -1.77 -13.04 -3.85
C ASN A 76 -1.59 -11.54 -3.62
N LYS A 77 -2.73 -10.87 -3.38
CA LYS A 77 -2.79 -9.40 -3.22
C LYS A 77 -1.93 -8.89 -2.04
N GLU A 78 -1.93 -9.59 -0.91
CA GLU A 78 -1.15 -9.18 0.27
C GLU A 78 0.36 -9.24 0.00
N ALA A 79 0.83 -10.30 -0.66
CA ALA A 79 2.23 -10.41 -1.08
C ALA A 79 2.58 -9.32 -2.09
N TYR A 80 1.71 -9.06 -3.07
CA TYR A 80 1.92 -8.01 -4.05
C TYR A 80 2.04 -6.61 -3.42
N GLU A 81 1.11 -6.26 -2.53
CA GLU A 81 1.10 -4.97 -1.83
C GLU A 81 2.32 -4.79 -0.91
N THR A 82 2.70 -5.84 -0.19
CA THR A 82 3.80 -5.75 0.78
C THR A 82 5.17 -5.74 0.11
N ILE A 83 5.38 -6.57 -0.92
CA ILE A 83 6.71 -6.78 -1.53
C ILE A 83 6.96 -5.80 -2.69
N PHE A 84 5.99 -5.62 -3.59
CA PHE A 84 6.20 -4.86 -4.83
C PHE A 84 5.77 -3.39 -4.74
N LEU A 85 4.79 -3.08 -3.88
CA LEU A 85 4.32 -1.71 -3.67
C LEU A 85 4.92 -1.03 -2.45
N ASP A 86 5.70 -1.75 -1.63
CA ASP A 86 6.22 -1.28 -0.33
C ASP A 86 5.12 -0.66 0.55
N LEU A 87 3.88 -1.15 0.39
CA LEU A 87 2.76 -0.73 1.21
C LEU A 87 2.85 -1.53 2.50
N HIS A 88 3.74 -1.10 3.40
CA HIS A 88 3.67 -1.55 4.78
C HIS A 88 2.24 -1.30 5.28
N GLN A 89 1.54 -2.38 5.66
CA GLN A 89 0.29 -2.26 6.42
C GLN A 89 0.52 -1.19 7.48
N LYS A 90 -0.25 -0.10 7.42
CA LYS A 90 -0.23 0.92 8.46
C LYS A 90 -0.45 0.17 9.77
N LYS A 91 0.62 -0.01 10.56
CA LYS A 91 0.56 -0.66 11.87
C LYS A 91 -0.67 -0.12 12.56
N GLU A 92 -1.63 -0.99 12.85
CA GLU A 92 -2.80 -0.61 13.64
C GLU A 92 -2.26 0.05 14.91
N ARG A 93 -2.47 1.35 15.02
CA ARG A 93 -1.96 2.12 16.15
C ARG A 93 -2.81 1.71 17.35
N LYS A 94 -2.30 0.78 18.16
CA LYS A 94 -2.92 0.46 19.46
C LYS A 94 -3.04 1.76 20.25
N VAL A 95 -4.24 2.07 20.72
CA VAL A 95 -4.60 3.31 21.44
C VAL A 95 -3.74 3.53 22.68
N SER A 96 -3.11 2.48 23.21
CA SER A 96 -2.47 2.47 24.53
C SER A 96 -1.27 3.39 24.72
N ASN A 97 -0.59 3.85 23.67
CA ASN A 97 0.72 4.54 23.80
C ASN A 97 0.81 5.92 23.11
N TYR A 98 -0.31 6.54 22.71
CA TYR A 98 -0.27 7.88 22.13
C TYR A 98 -0.35 8.95 23.22
N GLN A 99 0.73 9.73 23.40
CA GLN A 99 0.79 10.92 24.27
C GLN A 99 1.11 12.17 23.43
N ALA A 100 0.22 12.53 22.50
CA ALA A 100 0.16 13.92 22.04
C ALA A 100 -0.90 14.68 22.86
N GLY A 101 -0.75 16.00 22.95
CA GLY A 101 -1.71 16.87 23.64
C GLY A 101 -3.13 16.75 23.07
N GLY A 102 -4.11 17.29 23.80
CA GLY A 102 -5.50 17.30 23.34
C GLY A 102 -5.68 18.17 22.09
N GLU A 103 -6.43 17.66 21.12
CA GLU A 103 -6.86 18.43 19.94
C GLU A 103 -8.02 19.38 20.28
N SER A 104 -8.19 20.44 19.51
CA SER A 104 -9.28 21.43 19.67
C SER A 104 -10.52 21.13 18.83
N SER A 105 -10.53 20.02 18.08
CA SER A 105 -11.67 19.59 17.27
C SER A 105 -12.06 18.14 17.54
N PHE A 106 -13.36 17.90 17.65
CA PHE A 106 -13.94 16.60 18.03
C PHE A 106 -15.05 16.17 17.08
N TRP A 107 -15.06 14.90 16.69
CA TRP A 107 -16.21 14.26 16.04
C TRP A 107 -17.35 14.03 17.03
N THR A 108 -18.59 14.12 16.55
CA THR A 108 -19.79 13.71 17.27
C THR A 108 -20.35 12.43 16.66
N SER A 109 -21.25 11.76 17.39
CA SER A 109 -21.95 10.56 16.90
C SER A 109 -23.06 10.87 15.90
N GLU A 110 -23.33 12.15 15.60
CA GLU A 110 -24.40 12.54 14.69
C GLU A 110 -23.93 12.45 13.23
N THR A 111 -24.72 11.73 12.42
CA THR A 111 -24.46 11.57 10.98
C THR A 111 -25.58 12.21 10.15
N ARG A 112 -25.25 12.54 8.90
CA ARG A 112 -26.21 13.04 7.91
C ARG A 112 -26.04 12.25 6.61
N TYR A 113 -27.14 11.74 6.07
CA TYR A 113 -27.18 10.92 4.84
C TYR A 113 -26.18 9.76 4.83
N ASP A 114 -25.87 9.19 6.01
CA ASP A 114 -24.93 8.07 6.26
C ASP A 114 -23.48 8.23 5.75
N SER A 115 -23.18 9.33 5.06
CA SER A 115 -21.88 9.63 4.45
C SER A 115 -21.21 10.85 5.08
N TYR A 116 -21.96 11.67 5.81
CA TYR A 116 -21.44 12.84 6.51
C TYR A 116 -21.54 12.67 8.01
N ALA A 117 -20.60 13.25 8.74
CA ALA A 117 -20.62 13.32 10.20
C ALA A 117 -20.35 14.76 10.65
N TRP A 118 -20.76 15.06 11.88
CA TRP A 118 -20.57 16.38 12.48
C TRP A 118 -19.30 16.44 13.30
N LYS A 119 -18.61 17.58 13.24
CA LYS A 119 -17.50 17.89 14.13
C LYS A 119 -17.58 19.31 14.66
N SER A 120 -17.12 19.48 15.90
CA SER A 120 -17.15 20.74 16.63
C SER A 120 -15.75 21.27 16.90
N TYR A 121 -15.57 22.59 16.86
CA TYR A 121 -14.30 23.28 17.05
C TYR A 121 -14.29 24.17 18.31
N TYR A 122 -13.32 23.97 19.19
CA TYR A 122 -13.00 24.86 20.31
C TYR A 122 -11.99 25.95 19.87
N PRO A 123 -12.10 27.22 20.35
CA PRO A 123 -13.08 27.76 21.31
C PRO A 123 -14.39 28.22 20.68
N THR A 124 -14.48 28.21 19.35
CA THR A 124 -15.60 28.84 18.61
C THR A 124 -16.96 28.17 18.79
N GLY A 125 -17.00 26.89 19.20
CA GLY A 125 -18.20 26.07 19.20
C GLY A 125 -18.78 25.81 17.81
N LYS A 126 -18.04 26.13 16.74
CA LYS A 126 -18.53 26.00 15.37
C LYS A 126 -18.65 24.52 15.00
N GLU A 127 -19.81 24.15 14.49
CA GLU A 127 -20.10 22.81 14.00
C GLU A 127 -20.10 22.79 12.47
N ILE A 128 -19.42 21.80 11.89
CA ILE A 128 -19.46 21.58 10.45
C ILE A 128 -19.76 20.12 10.15
N CYS A 129 -20.51 19.91 9.07
CA CYS A 129 -20.85 18.60 8.54
C CYS A 129 -19.92 18.29 7.36
N VAL A 130 -19.17 17.20 7.44
CA VAL A 130 -18.16 16.81 6.44
C VAL A 130 -18.25 15.32 6.15
N ASP A 131 -17.83 14.93 4.95
CA ASP A 131 -17.81 13.53 4.53
C ASP A 131 -16.85 12.70 5.40
N GLN A 132 -17.31 11.53 5.83
CA GLN A 132 -16.60 10.63 6.76
C GLN A 132 -15.27 10.12 6.21
N THR A 133 -15.09 10.10 4.88
CA THR A 133 -13.89 9.57 4.21
C THR A 133 -12.75 10.59 4.14
N VAL A 134 -12.99 11.86 4.50
CA VAL A 134 -12.01 12.94 4.38
C VAL A 134 -11.00 12.92 5.53
N SER A 135 -9.90 12.18 5.31
CA SER A 135 -8.80 12.02 6.27
C SER A 135 -8.00 13.31 6.56
N THR A 136 -8.15 14.37 5.76
CA THR A 136 -7.30 15.59 5.79
C THR A 136 -7.63 16.56 6.92
N THR A 137 -8.61 16.27 7.77
CA THR A 137 -9.17 17.29 8.67
C THR A 137 -8.60 17.32 10.09
N GLY A 138 -7.69 16.42 10.48
CA GLY A 138 -7.02 16.48 11.78
C GLY A 138 -8.00 16.55 12.96
N THR A 139 -9.07 15.75 12.95
CA THR A 139 -10.14 15.78 13.95
C THR A 139 -9.99 14.61 14.91
N SER A 140 -10.09 14.87 16.23
CA SER A 140 -9.99 13.83 17.26
C SER A 140 -11.38 13.29 17.66
N ALA A 141 -11.40 12.23 18.47
CA ALA A 141 -12.62 11.77 19.13
C ALA A 141 -12.43 11.87 20.64
N ARG A 142 -13.45 12.36 21.35
CA ARG A 142 -13.51 12.36 22.82
C ARG A 142 -14.63 11.45 23.26
N LEU A 143 -14.31 10.45 24.08
CA LEU A 143 -15.26 9.46 24.55
C LEU A 143 -16.03 9.99 25.76
N VAL A 144 -17.32 9.68 25.82
CA VAL A 144 -18.22 9.93 26.94
C VAL A 144 -18.86 8.61 27.36
N ARG A 145 -19.15 8.43 28.64
CA ARG A 145 -19.92 7.31 29.18
C ARG A 145 -20.87 7.80 30.26
N ASP A 146 -21.99 7.11 30.40
CA ASP A 146 -22.92 7.33 31.51
C ASP A 146 -22.33 6.74 32.81
N LEU A 147 -22.77 7.27 33.97
CA LEU A 147 -22.35 6.85 35.31
C LEU A 147 -23.24 5.73 35.86
#